data_AF-A0A7C1AKL8-F1
#
_entry.id   AF-A0A7C1AKL8-F1
#
_cell.length_a   1.000
_cell.length_b   1.000
_cell.length_c   1.000
_cell.angle_alpha   90.00
_cell.angle_beta   90.00
_cell.angle_gamma   90.00
#
_symmetry.space_group_name_H-M   'P 1'
#
loop_
_entity.id
_entity.type
_entity.pdbx_description
1 polymer ?
#
loop_
_entity_poly.entity_id
_entity_poly.type
_entity_poly.pdbx_seq_one_letter_code
_entity_poly.pdbx_strand_id
1 'polypeptide(L)'
;MAVEIQACGLHLRIEPEDDSFEAELQRLLAAFPPSRNRPDFTIRRNGTILTINGRTCDWDIPEGLPLFSDRIIYWIRETIRRHAAGYILLHGACVMREGRAWLLLGDRGAGKSTTAVRWCLDGAAAMCEHAVPLRVNDGRVCALPFPL
;
A
#
# COMPACT_ATOMS: atom_id res chain seq x y z
N MET A 1 3.94 -11.39 -15.98
CA MET A 1 2.47 -11.19 -15.88
C MET A 1 2.21 -9.89 -15.11
N ALA A 2 1.07 -9.21 -15.26
CA ALA A 2 0.82 -7.97 -14.50
C ALA A 2 0.26 -8.26 -13.11
N VAL A 3 0.61 -7.44 -12.11
CA VAL A 3 0.04 -7.52 -10.75
C VAL A 3 -1.11 -6.51 -10.65
N GLU A 4 -2.32 -7.01 -10.40
CA GLU A 4 -3.53 -6.19 -10.35
C GLU A 4 -4.15 -6.21 -8.96
N ILE A 5 -4.29 -5.04 -8.34
CA ILE A 5 -4.76 -4.91 -6.96
C ILE A 5 -5.85 -3.85 -6.83
N GLN A 6 -6.66 -4.00 -5.78
CA GLN A 6 -7.59 -2.98 -5.33
C GLN A 6 -7.04 -2.29 -4.09
N ALA A 7 -6.83 -0.98 -4.15
CA ALA A 7 -6.31 -0.19 -3.04
C ALA A 7 -7.21 1.02 -2.77
N CYS A 8 -7.88 1.03 -1.63
CA CYS A 8 -8.82 2.10 -1.24
C CYS A 8 -9.81 2.48 -2.36
N GLY A 9 -10.41 1.46 -2.99
CA GLY A 9 -11.41 1.65 -4.06
C GLY A 9 -10.83 1.93 -5.45
N LEU A 10 -9.52 2.14 -5.58
CA LEU A 10 -8.84 2.27 -6.87
C LEU A 10 -8.40 0.91 -7.38
N HIS A 11 -8.52 0.70 -8.69
CA HIS A 11 -8.01 -0.46 -9.41
C HIS A 11 -6.65 -0.14 -10.02
N LEU A 12 -5.60 -0.77 -9.51
CA LEU A 12 -4.22 -0.51 -9.92
C LEU A 12 -3.68 -1.73 -10.66
N ARG A 13 -3.00 -1.47 -11.78
CA ARG A 13 -2.24 -2.47 -12.53
C ARG A 13 -0.77 -2.09 -12.49
N ILE A 14 0.08 -3.00 -12.02
CA ILE A 14 1.53 -2.83 -12.04
C ILE A 14 2.11 -3.83 -13.04
N GLU A 15 2.81 -3.33 -14.04
CA GLU A 15 3.49 -4.13 -15.06
C GLU A 15 4.96 -4.30 -14.64
N PRO A 16 5.36 -5.52 -14.21
CA PRO A 16 6.74 -5.78 -13.83
C PRO A 16 7.65 -5.81 -15.06
N GLU A 17 8.94 -5.50 -14.85
CA GLU A 17 9.98 -5.57 -15.88
C GLU A 17 10.43 -7.01 -16.16
N ASP A 18 10.48 -7.84 -15.12
CA ASP A 18 10.90 -9.25 -15.18
C ASP A 18 10.19 -10.11 -14.11
N ASP A 19 10.35 -11.43 -14.21
CA ASP A 19 9.69 -12.41 -13.32
C ASP A 19 10.17 -12.32 -11.86
N SER A 20 11.44 -11.95 -11.63
CA SER A 20 11.97 -11.80 -10.27
C SER A 20 11.27 -10.64 -9.57
N PHE A 21 11.10 -9.54 -10.30
CA PHE A 21 10.43 -8.35 -9.82
C PHE A 21 8.92 -8.55 -9.65
N GLU A 22 8.28 -9.34 -10.53
CA GLU A 22 6.90 -9.77 -10.33
C GLU A 22 6.72 -10.49 -8.99
N ALA A 23 7.59 -11.44 -8.67
CA ALA A 23 7.53 -12.19 -7.42
C ALA A 23 7.75 -11.31 -6.18
N GLU A 24 8.58 -10.26 -6.29
CA GLU A 24 8.74 -9.25 -5.24
C GLU A 24 7.46 -8.42 -5.06
N LEU A 25 6.87 -7.92 -6.15
CA LEU A 25 5.63 -7.16 -6.12
C LEU A 25 4.47 -7.96 -5.54
N GLN A 26 4.32 -9.23 -5.94
CA GLN A 26 3.29 -10.11 -5.38
C GLN A 26 3.45 -10.27 -3.85
N ARG A 27 4.68 -10.36 -3.35
CA ARG A 27 4.97 -10.41 -1.91
C ARG A 27 4.62 -9.09 -1.21
N LEU A 28 5.07 -7.96 -1.75
CA LEU A 28 4.83 -6.64 -1.18
C LEU A 28 3.34 -6.26 -1.16
N LEU A 29 2.60 -6.69 -2.19
CA LEU A 29 1.21 -6.33 -2.39
C LEU A 29 0.23 -7.44 -1.99
N ALA A 30 0.71 -8.51 -1.34
CA ALA A 30 -0.11 -9.66 -0.92
C ALA A 30 -1.26 -9.28 0.02
N ALA A 31 -1.13 -8.18 0.77
CA ALA A 31 -2.17 -7.68 1.66
C ALA A 31 -3.35 -7.03 0.90
N PHE A 32 -3.18 -6.67 -0.37
CA PHE A 32 -4.23 -6.07 -1.18
C PHE A 32 -5.11 -7.12 -1.85
N PRO A 33 -6.44 -6.92 -1.89
CA PRO A 33 -7.32 -7.74 -2.71
C PRO A 33 -6.91 -7.67 -4.18
N PRO A 34 -6.95 -8.79 -4.93
CA PRO A 34 -6.72 -8.76 -6.36
C PRO A 34 -7.83 -7.97 -7.07
N SER A 35 -7.47 -7.21 -8.10
CA SER A 35 -8.42 -6.53 -8.97
C SER A 35 -8.70 -7.36 -10.22
N ARG A 36 -9.95 -7.36 -10.69
CA ARG A 36 -10.35 -7.90 -12.02
C ARG A 36 -11.04 -6.87 -12.90
N ASN A 37 -11.14 -5.64 -12.41
CA ASN A 37 -11.76 -4.55 -13.14
C ASN A 37 -10.74 -3.84 -14.02
N ARG A 38 -11.23 -3.05 -14.97
CA ARG A 38 -10.38 -2.14 -15.75
C ARG A 38 -9.56 -1.26 -14.79
N PRO A 39 -8.23 -1.15 -14.97
CA PRO A 39 -7.40 -0.33 -14.09
C PRO A 39 -7.73 1.16 -14.27
N ASP A 40 -7.85 1.87 -13.15
CA ASP A 40 -7.85 3.33 -13.09
C ASP A 40 -6.45 3.88 -13.37
N PHE A 41 -5.44 3.13 -12.91
CA PHE A 41 -4.03 3.46 -13.11
C PHE A 41 -3.21 2.23 -13.48
N THR A 42 -2.38 2.37 -14.52
CA THR A 42 -1.37 1.40 -14.93
C THR A 42 0.01 1.97 -14.69
N ILE A 43 0.81 1.29 -13.87
CA ILE A 43 2.20 1.61 -13.57
C ILE A 43 3.11 0.70 -14.40
N ARG A 44 4.15 1.28 -14.98
CA ARG A 44 5.22 0.52 -15.64
C ARG A 44 6.59 1.09 -15.31
N ARG A 45 7.55 0.21 -15.09
CA ARG A 45 8.98 0.52 -15.05
C ARG A 45 9.59 0.39 -16.44
N ASN A 46 10.37 1.38 -16.86
CA ASN A 46 11.26 1.27 -18.01
C ASN A 46 12.67 1.67 -17.55
N GLY A 47 13.48 0.72 -17.09
CA GLY A 47 14.78 1.01 -16.48
C GLY A 47 14.65 1.83 -15.19
N THR A 48 15.14 3.08 -15.17
CA THR A 48 15.00 3.97 -14.00
C THR A 48 13.72 4.81 -14.01
N ILE A 49 12.97 4.78 -15.11
CA ILE A 49 11.81 5.64 -15.34
C ILE A 49 10.54 4.92 -14.89
N LEU A 50 9.73 5.61 -14.09
CA LEU A 50 8.38 5.18 -13.73
C LEU A 50 7.37 5.90 -14.62
N THR A 51 6.48 5.15 -15.27
CA THR A 51 5.39 5.70 -16.09
C THR A 51 4.03 5.25 -15.58
N ILE A 52 3.04 6.14 -15.69
CA ILE A 52 1.73 6.00 -15.08
C ILE A 52 0.69 6.44 -16.08
N ASN A 53 -0.18 5.52 -16.45
CA ASN A 53 -1.08 5.68 -17.61
C ASN A 53 -0.31 6.16 -18.86
N GLY A 54 0.91 5.66 -19.05
CA GLY A 54 1.79 5.99 -20.16
C GLY A 54 2.50 7.34 -20.07
N ARG A 55 2.30 8.12 -19.00
CA ARG A 55 3.01 9.39 -18.77
C ARG A 55 4.18 9.17 -17.82
N THR A 56 5.35 9.71 -18.14
CA THR A 56 6.46 9.77 -17.19
C THR A 56 5.98 10.50 -15.94
N CYS A 57 6.19 9.88 -14.78
CA CYS A 57 5.91 10.54 -13.53
C CYS A 57 7.12 11.38 -13.12
N ASP A 58 7.01 12.68 -13.40
CA ASP A 58 7.91 13.74 -12.91
C ASP A 58 7.54 14.19 -11.49
N TRP A 59 6.77 13.38 -10.76
CA TRP A 59 6.41 13.68 -9.39
C TRP A 59 7.71 13.67 -8.59
N ASP A 60 7.90 14.64 -7.69
CA ASP A 60 9.06 14.69 -6.81
C ASP A 60 9.11 13.42 -5.96
N ILE A 61 9.69 12.36 -6.53
CA ILE A 61 10.10 11.18 -5.81
C ILE A 61 11.25 11.68 -4.94
N PRO A 62 11.12 11.62 -3.60
CA PRO A 62 12.17 12.11 -2.73
C PRO A 62 13.52 11.55 -3.14
N GLU A 63 14.51 12.42 -3.27
CA GLU A 63 15.89 12.00 -3.51
C GLU A 63 16.28 10.98 -2.43
N GLY A 64 16.88 9.86 -2.85
CA GLY A 64 17.35 8.84 -1.92
C GLY A 64 16.40 7.66 -1.66
N LEU A 65 15.30 7.49 -2.40
CA LEU A 65 14.62 6.17 -2.48
C LEU A 65 15.44 5.24 -3.39
N PRO A 66 16.26 4.32 -2.83
CA PRO A 66 17.32 3.65 -3.57
C PRO A 66 16.77 2.45 -4.36
N LEU A 67 15.68 1.84 -3.88
CA LEU A 67 15.06 0.69 -4.53
C LEU A 67 13.83 1.14 -5.30
N PHE A 68 13.58 0.43 -6.41
CA PHE A 68 12.40 0.69 -7.22
C PHE A 68 11.10 0.28 -6.53
N SER A 69 11.13 -0.76 -5.69
CA SER A 69 10.00 -1.15 -4.84
C SER A 69 9.57 0.02 -3.94
N ASP A 70 10.51 0.74 -3.32
CA ASP A 70 10.20 1.93 -2.51
C ASP A 70 9.48 3.02 -3.32
N ARG A 71 9.87 3.19 -4.59
CA ARG A 71 9.24 4.18 -5.50
C ARG A 71 7.82 3.79 -5.87
N ILE A 72 7.56 2.51 -6.12
CA ILE A 72 6.19 2.01 -6.36
C ILE A 72 5.34 2.16 -5.12
N ILE A 73 5.84 1.76 -3.96
CA ILE A 73 5.14 1.88 -2.68
C ILE A 73 4.79 3.35 -2.42
N TYR A 74 5.76 4.26 -2.58
CA TYR A 74 5.54 5.70 -2.48
C TYR A 74 4.45 6.18 -3.45
N TRP A 75 4.51 5.76 -4.72
CA TRP A 75 3.49 6.16 -5.68
C TRP A 75 2.10 5.64 -5.34
N ILE A 76 1.97 4.36 -4.94
CA ILE A 76 0.68 3.80 -4.57
C ILE A 76 0.08 4.60 -3.42
N ARG A 77 0.91 4.95 -2.42
CA ARG A 77 0.49 5.80 -1.29
C ARG A 77 0.01 7.18 -1.76
N GLU A 78 0.78 7.85 -2.62
CA GLU A 78 0.46 9.16 -3.16
C GLU A 78 -0.82 9.15 -4.01
N THR A 79 -1.01 8.12 -4.82
CA THR A 79 -2.21 7.94 -5.64
C THR A 79 -3.45 7.73 -4.80
N ILE A 80 -3.37 6.87 -3.79
CA ILE A 80 -4.46 6.71 -2.83
C ILE A 80 -4.76 8.05 -2.15
N ARG A 81 -3.73 8.75 -1.66
CA ARG A 81 -3.90 10.03 -0.95
C ARG A 81 -4.59 11.10 -1.81
N ARG A 82 -4.31 11.14 -3.12
CA ARG A 82 -4.84 12.17 -4.03
C ARG A 82 -6.15 11.81 -4.71
N HIS A 83 -6.40 10.52 -4.95
CA HIS A 83 -7.50 10.08 -5.81
C HIS A 83 -8.53 9.19 -5.10
N ALA A 84 -8.19 8.56 -3.97
CA ALA A 84 -9.18 7.78 -3.23
C ALA A 84 -10.16 8.72 -2.50
N ALA A 85 -11.45 8.39 -2.57
CA ALA A 85 -12.53 9.13 -1.92
C ALA A 85 -13.32 8.22 -0.97
N GLY A 86 -13.89 8.78 0.09
CA GLY A 86 -14.68 8.02 1.07
C GLY A 86 -13.85 7.25 2.09
N TYR A 87 -12.60 7.68 2.32
CA TYR A 87 -11.70 7.10 3.33
C TYR A 87 -11.14 8.18 4.25
N ILE A 88 -10.82 7.78 5.48
CA ILE A 88 -10.11 8.59 6.47
C ILE A 88 -8.71 7.99 6.63
N LEU A 89 -7.67 8.80 6.51
CA LEU A 89 -6.29 8.37 6.79
C LEU A 89 -5.91 8.78 8.21
N LEU A 90 -5.58 7.79 9.05
CA LEU A 90 -5.02 8.03 10.38
C LEU A 90 -3.51 7.80 10.38
N HIS A 91 -2.78 8.60 11.16
CA HIS A 91 -1.39 8.31 11.46
C HIS A 91 -1.29 7.20 12.51
N GLY A 92 -0.71 6.06 12.14
CA GLY A 92 -0.61 4.90 13.04
C GLY A 92 -0.12 3.65 12.33
N ALA A 93 -0.31 2.51 12.98
CA ALA A 93 -0.07 1.19 12.39
C ALA A 93 -1.32 0.31 12.54
N CYS A 94 -1.45 -0.69 11.67
CA CYS A 94 -2.53 -1.65 11.70
C CYS A 94 -1.97 -3.06 11.52
N VAL A 95 -2.42 -3.99 12.35
CA VAL A 95 -2.09 -5.42 12.25
C VAL A 95 -3.34 -6.26 12.37
N MET A 96 -3.38 -7.41 11.72
CA MET A 96 -4.46 -8.38 11.82
C MET A 96 -4.05 -9.54 12.72
N ARG A 97 -4.83 -9.80 13.76
CA ARG A 97 -4.62 -10.88 14.73
C ARG A 97 -5.96 -11.47 15.13
N GLU A 98 -6.05 -12.81 15.12
CA GLU A 98 -7.27 -13.54 15.51
C GLU A 98 -8.52 -13.08 14.74
N GLY A 99 -8.36 -12.83 13.43
CA GLY A 99 -9.44 -12.37 12.55
C GLY A 99 -9.91 -10.94 12.80
N ARG A 100 -9.17 -10.14 13.60
CA ARG A 100 -9.51 -8.74 13.92
C ARG A 100 -8.38 -7.81 13.51
N ALA A 101 -8.75 -6.64 12.99
CA ALA A 101 -7.81 -5.55 12.75
C ALA A 101 -7.60 -4.74 14.04
N TRP A 102 -6.34 -4.53 14.40
CA TRP A 102 -5.92 -3.76 15.56
C TRP A 102 -5.23 -2.49 15.10
N LEU A 103 -5.79 -1.34 15.46
CA LEU A 103 -5.20 -0.04 15.20
C LEU A 103 -4.32 0.35 16.38
N LEU A 104 -3.05 0.64 16.09
CA LEU A 104 -2.08 1.13 17.05
C LEU A 104 -1.92 2.63 16.83
N LEU A 105 -2.56 3.41 17.70
CA LEU A 105 -2.58 4.86 17.68
C LEU A 105 -1.86 5.42 18.92
N GLY A 106 -1.44 6.68 18.83
CA GLY A 106 -0.72 7.37 19.89
C GLY A 106 0.33 8.32 19.33
N ASP A 107 0.97 9.07 20.21
CA ASP A 107 1.93 10.10 19.83
C ASP A 107 3.20 9.52 19.18
N ARG A 108 3.98 10.40 18.54
CA ARG A 108 5.30 10.04 18.02
C ARG A 108 6.16 9.51 19.18
N GLY A 109 6.78 8.36 18.98
CA GLY A 109 7.58 7.70 20.02
C GLY A 109 6.79 6.82 21.01
N ALA A 110 5.45 6.76 20.94
CA ALA A 110 4.63 5.90 21.81
C ALA A 110 4.79 4.37 21.57
N GLY A 111 5.73 3.94 20.74
CA GLY A 111 6.01 2.52 20.51
C GLY A 111 5.08 1.81 19.52
N LYS A 112 4.30 2.53 18.70
CA LYS A 112 3.36 1.94 17.71
C LYS A 112 4.04 0.94 16.77
N SER A 113 5.08 1.39 16.05
CA SER A 113 5.78 0.55 15.07
C SER A 113 6.53 -0.61 15.76
N THR A 114 7.17 -0.36 16.92
CA THR A 114 7.81 -1.41 17.72
C THR A 114 6.80 -2.48 18.16
N THR A 115 5.61 -2.08 18.61
CA THR A 115 4.54 -2.99 19.01
C THR A 115 3.99 -3.76 17.82
N ALA A 116 3.76 -3.10 16.68
CA ALA A 116 3.32 -3.75 15.45
C ALA A 116 4.30 -4.84 15.01
N VAL A 117 5.60 -4.51 14.96
CA VAL A 117 6.66 -5.45 14.62
C VAL A 117 6.68 -6.63 15.59
N ARG A 118 6.60 -6.36 16.90
CA ARG A 118 6.57 -7.43 17.90
C ARG A 118 5.39 -8.37 17.70
N TRP A 119 4.20 -7.83 17.46
CA TRP A 119 3.01 -8.65 17.21
C TRP A 119 3.13 -9.46 15.92
N CYS A 120 3.73 -8.91 14.87
CA CYS A 120 4.00 -9.65 13.65
C CYS A 120 4.99 -10.81 13.88
N LEU A 121 6.03 -10.59 14.69
CA LEU A 121 6.95 -11.66 15.12
C LEU A 121 6.23 -12.73 15.95
N ASP A 122 5.20 -12.35 16.70
CA ASP A 122 4.31 -13.26 17.45
C ASP A 122 3.16 -13.84 16.58
N GLY A 123 3.21 -13.69 15.25
CA GLY A 123 2.31 -14.32 14.29
C GLY A 123 1.13 -13.49 13.80
N ALA A 124 1.02 -12.21 14.17
CA ALA A 124 0.07 -11.30 13.54
C ALA A 124 0.47 -11.00 12.08
N ALA A 125 -0.50 -10.66 11.24
CA ALA A 125 -0.23 -10.19 9.88
C ALA A 125 -0.13 -8.66 9.86
N ALA A 126 0.93 -8.13 9.26
CA ALA A 126 1.06 -6.69 9.04
C ALA A 126 0.02 -6.23 8.00
N MET A 127 -0.71 -5.14 8.30
CA MET A 127 -1.69 -4.56 7.38
C MET A 127 -1.23 -3.21 6.85
N CYS A 128 -0.84 -2.29 7.75
CA CYS A 128 -0.43 -0.92 7.39
C CYS A 128 0.57 -0.36 8.42
N GLU A 129 1.41 0.56 7.99
CA GLU A 129 2.36 1.28 8.84
C GLU A 129 2.45 2.74 8.36
N HIS A 130 2.73 3.65 9.30
CA HIS A 130 2.66 5.12 9.18
C HIS A 130 1.30 5.74 8.79
N ALA A 131 0.48 5.09 7.98
CA ALA A 131 -0.83 5.55 7.54
C ALA A 131 -1.83 4.40 7.48
N VAL A 132 -3.00 4.57 8.11
CA VAL A 132 -4.07 3.58 8.17
C VAL A 132 -5.33 4.15 7.50
N PRO A 133 -5.67 3.70 6.28
CA PRO A 133 -6.93 4.06 5.64
C PRO A 133 -8.10 3.32 6.29
N LEU A 134 -9.12 4.09 6.66
CA LEU A 134 -10.37 3.61 7.24
C LEU A 134 -11.54 3.95 6.31
N ARG A 135 -12.46 3.02 6.16
CA ARG A 135 -13.77 3.27 5.55
C ARG A 135 -14.87 3.00 6.57
N VAL A 136 -15.91 3.81 6.55
CA VAL A 136 -17.17 3.47 7.23
C VAL A 136 -18.07 2.77 6.22
N ASN A 137 -18.45 1.53 6.50
CA ASN A 137 -19.40 0.78 5.69
C ASN A 137 -20.45 0.15 6.61
N ASP A 138 -21.74 0.42 6.35
CA ASP A 138 -22.87 -0.11 7.12
C ASP A 138 -22.71 0.06 8.65
N GLY A 139 -22.27 1.25 9.07
CA GLY A 139 -22.04 1.58 10.49
C GLY A 139 -20.81 0.92 11.12
N ARG A 140 -19.99 0.19 10.34
CA ARG A 140 -18.74 -0.43 10.80
C ARG A 140 -17.53 0.32 10.26
N VAL A 141 -16.52 0.47 11.11
CA VAL A 141 -15.21 0.99 10.70
C VAL A 141 -14.34 -0.17 10.22
N CYS A 142 -13.93 -0.11 8.96
CA CYS A 142 -13.07 -1.10 8.34
C CYS A 142 -11.70 -0.49 8.06
N ALA A 143 -10.65 -1.06 8.65
CA ALA A 143 -9.28 -0.78 8.24
C ALA A 143 -8.98 -1.50 6.93
N LEU A 144 -8.34 -0.80 6.01
CA LEU A 144 -7.98 -1.32 4.69
C LEU A 144 -6.48 -1.50 4.61
N PRO A 145 -5.99 -2.47 3.83
CA PRO A 145 -4.57 -2.60 3.57
C PRO A 145 -4.03 -1.33 2.92
N PHE A 146 -2.81 -0.98 3.30
CA PHE A 146 -2.07 0.16 2.78
C PHE A 146 -0.62 -0.27 2.62
N PRO A 147 0.09 0.23 1.60
CA PRO A 147 1.41 -0.29 1.30
C PRO A 147 2.32 0.00 2.51
N LEU A 148 2.98 -1.03 3.04
CA LEU A 148 3.96 -0.92 4.14
C LEU A 148 5.25 -0.25 3.65
#